data_AF-W2K9K4-F1
#
_entry.id   AF-W2K9K4-F1
#
_cell.length_a   1.000
_cell.length_b   1.000
_cell.length_c   1.000
_cell.angle_alpha   90.00
_cell.angle_beta   90.00
_cell.angle_gamma   90.00
#
_symmetry.space_group_name_H-M   'P 1'
#
loop_
_entity.id
_entity.type
_entity.pdbx_description
1 polymer ?
#
loop_
_entity_poly.entity_id
_entity_poly.type
_entity_poly.pdbx_seq_one_letter_code
_entity_poly.pdbx_strand_id
1 'polypeptide(L)' 'MREMFKRFPEVLLIDATHGTNVSKYKVFSFMTHDAFGHGQYVQHAVVQNEGYETLLTAIETFKKHNPDWTKV' A
#
# COMPACT_ATOMS: atom_id res chain seq x y z
N MET A 1 -5.03 -2.17 11.45
CA MET A 1 -4.28 -1.85 10.22
C MET A 1 -3.16 -2.87 10.00
N ARG A 2 -2.03 -2.86 10.73
CA ARG A 2 -0.94 -3.85 10.52
C ARG A 2 -1.29 -5.30 10.85
N GLU A 3 -2.28 -5.53 11.71
CA GLU A 3 -2.68 -6.88 12.13
C GLU A 3 -3.22 -7.74 10.98
N MET A 4 -3.88 -7.12 10.00
CA MET A 4 -4.40 -7.87 8.85
C MET A 4 -3.28 -8.33 7.92
N PHE A 5 -2.32 -7.45 7.65
CA PHE A 5 -1.11 -7.81 6.90
C PHE A 5 -0.25 -8.85 7.62
N LYS A 6 -0.21 -8.83 8.96
CA LYS A 6 0.48 -9.86 9.75
C LYS A 6 -0.10 -11.26 9.56
N ARG A 7 -1.42 -11.35 9.37
CA ARG A 7 -2.15 -12.62 9.24
C ARG A 7 -2.23 -13.10 7.80
N PHE A 8 -2.31 -12.15 6.86
CA PHE A 8 -2.47 -12.40 5.43
C PHE A 8 -1.47 -11.53 4.63
N PRO A 9 -0.15 -11.76 4.76
CA PRO A 9 0.85 -10.97 4.04
C PRO A 9 0.88 -11.28 2.54
N GLU A 10 0.33 -12.42 2.11
CA GLU A 10 0.41 -12.98 0.77
C GLU A 10 -0.45 -12.26 -0.26
N VAL A 11 -1.48 -11.51 0.17
CA VAL A 11 -2.34 -10.77 -0.77
C VAL A 11 -2.31 -9.27 -0.53
N LEU A 12 -1.71 -8.56 -1.49
CA LEU A 12 -1.58 -7.11 -1.49
C LEU A 12 -2.17 -6.53 -2.78
N LEU A 13 -3.23 -5.74 -2.62
CA LEU A 13 -3.81 -4.90 -3.65
C LEU A 13 -3.20 -3.50 -3.56
N ILE A 14 -2.93 -2.92 -4.72
CA ILE A 14 -2.35 -1.59 -4.85
C ILE A 14 -3.26 -0.76 -5.72
N ASP A 15 -3.65 0.41 -5.23
CA ASP A 15 -4.50 1.37 -5.94
C ASP A 15 -3.86 2.77 -5.96
N ALA A 16 -4.09 3.51 -7.04
CA ALA A 16 -3.67 4.90 -7.19
C ALA A 16 -4.89 5.79 -7.41
N THR A 17 -5.18 6.65 -6.45
CA THR A 17 -6.29 7.60 -6.55
C THR A 17 -5.80 8.96 -7.05
N HIS A 18 -6.40 9.44 -8.16
CA HIS A 18 -6.15 10.77 -8.73
C HIS A 18 -7.13 11.82 -8.19
N GLY A 19 -6.80 13.09 -8.40
CA GLY A 19 -7.69 14.20 -8.03
C GLY A 19 -7.77 14.47 -6.52
N THR A 20 -6.85 13.92 -5.73
CA THR A 20 -6.84 14.03 -4.27
C THR A 20 -6.82 15.46 -3.74
N ASN A 21 -6.06 16.35 -4.40
CA ASN A 21 -5.93 17.75 -3.99
C ASN A 21 -5.64 18.69 -5.17
N VAL A 22 -5.73 20.00 -4.89
CA VAL A 22 -5.46 21.08 -5.86
C VAL A 22 -4.04 21.02 -6.45
N SER A 23 -3.10 20.45 -5.70
CA SER A 23 -1.70 20.28 -6.10
C SER A 23 -1.45 18.98 -6.89
N LYS A 24 -2.50 18.23 -7.25
CA LYS A 24 -2.46 17.02 -8.08
C LYS A 24 -1.57 15.89 -7.54
N TYR A 25 -1.40 15.82 -6.21
CA TYR A 25 -0.82 14.64 -5.58
C TYR A 25 -1.75 13.43 -5.76
N LYS A 26 -1.14 12.26 -5.90
CA LYS A 26 -1.85 10.98 -5.95
C LYS A 26 -1.76 10.30 -4.58
N VAL A 27 -2.77 9.53 -4.24
CA VAL A 27 -2.71 8.63 -3.08
C VAL A 27 -2.47 7.24 -3.59
N PHE A 28 -1.34 6.66 -3.19
CA PHE A 28 -0.99 5.28 -3.46
C PHE A 28 -1.33 4.45 -2.23
N SER A 29 -2.25 3.51 -2.39
CA SER A 29 -2.86 2.76 -1.29
C SER A 29 -2.49 1.29 -1.37
N PHE A 30 -2.09 0.73 -0.24
CA PHE A 30 -1.84 -0.69 -0.06
C PHE A 30 -2.99 -1.30 0.73
N MET A 31 -3.62 -2.34 0.20
CA MET A 31 -4.71 -3.07 0.84
C MET A 31 -4.37 -4.54 0.92
N THR A 32 -4.68 -5.19 2.03
CA THR A 32 -4.66 -6.67 2.12
C THR A 32 -6.10 -7.15 2.17
N HIS A 33 -6.33 -8.43 1.94
CA HIS A 33 -7.62 -9.05 2.22
C HIS A 33 -7.46 -10.43 2.85
N ASP A 34 -8.49 -10.88 3.57
CA ASP A 34 -8.57 -12.24 4.09
C ASP A 34 -9.05 -13.24 3.00
N ALA A 35 -9.09 -14.52 3.34
CA ALA A 35 -9.56 -15.59 2.45
C ALA A 35 -11.06 -15.48 2.08
N PHE A 36 -11.83 -14.65 2.79
CA PHE A 36 -13.25 -14.40 2.53
C PHE A 36 -13.48 -13.14 1.69
N GLY A 37 -12.40 -12.44 1.30
CA GLY A 37 -12.45 -11.23 0.48
C GLY A 37 -12.65 -9.93 1.27
N HIS A 38 -12.55 -9.95 2.60
CA HIS A 38 -12.63 -8.72 3.40
C HIS A 38 -11.31 -7.95 3.29
N GLY A 39 -11.35 -6.81 2.62
CA GLY A 39 -10.21 -5.93 2.43
C GLY A 39 -10.05 -4.86 3.52
N GLN A 40 -8.80 -4.49 3.82
CA GLN A 40 -8.45 -3.35 4.67
C GLN A 40 -7.20 -2.67 4.09
N TYR A 41 -7.25 -1.35 3.98
CA TYR A 41 -6.06 -0.55 3.69
C TYR A 41 -5.07 -0.64 4.85
N VAL A 42 -3.80 -0.91 4.53
CA VAL A 42 -2.72 -1.09 5.50
C VAL A 42 -1.67 0.00 5.47
N GLN A 43 -1.59 0.74 4.36
CA GLN A 43 -0.77 1.94 4.24
C GLN A 43 -1.32 2.83 3.12
N HIS A 44 -1.22 4.14 3.31
CA HIS A 44 -1.39 5.12 2.25
C HIS A 44 -0.10 5.94 2.11
N ALA A 45 0.32 6.22 0.89
CA ALA A 45 1.42 7.10 0.57
C ALA A 45 0.92 8.23 -0.33
N VAL A 46 1.16 9.47 0.07
CA VAL A 46 0.87 10.63 -0.77
C VAL A 46 2.09 10.86 -1.67
N VAL A 47 1.91 10.72 -2.97
CA VAL A 47 3.00 10.73 -3.96
C VAL A 47 2.82 11.86 -4.97
N GLN A 48 3.93 12.47 -5.37
CA GLN A 48 3.92 13.57 -6.36
C GLN A 48 3.54 13.07 -7.76
N ASN A 49 3.98 11.87 -8.11
CA ASN A 49 3.76 11.25 -9.40
C ASN A 49 3.75 9.73 -9.28
N GLU A 50 3.35 9.06 -10.37
CA GLU A 50 3.29 7.60 -10.49
C GLU A 50 4.53 7.05 -11.22
N GLY A 51 5.62 7.82 -11.22
CA GLY A 51 6.89 7.40 -11.79
C GLY A 51 7.51 6.28 -10.96
N TYR A 52 8.30 5.44 -11.64
CA TYR A 52 8.93 4.24 -11.07
C TYR A 52 9.63 4.50 -9.73
N GLU A 53 10.50 5.51 -9.65
CA GLU A 53 11.26 5.84 -8.43
C GLU A 53 10.35 6.19 -7.24
N THR A 54 9.26 6.93 -7.51
CA THR A 54 8.30 7.34 -6.48
C THR A 54 7.54 6.13 -5.94
N LEU A 55 7.10 5.25 -6.84
CA LEU A 55 6.39 4.02 -6.46
C LEU A 55 7.32 3.02 -5.76
N LEU A 56 8.57 2.89 -6.23
CA LEU A 56 9.60 2.08 -5.59
C LEU A 56 9.82 2.55 -4.15
N THR A 57 10.00 3.86 -3.94
CA THR A 57 10.15 4.44 -2.60
C THR A 57 8.94 4.13 -1.71
N ALA A 58 7.72 4.19 -2.23
CA ALA A 58 6.51 3.85 -1.47
C ALA A 58 6.49 2.37 -1.06
N ILE A 59 6.91 1.47 -1.95
CA ILE A 59 7.00 0.02 -1.70
C ILE A 59 8.12 -0.30 -0.71
N GLU A 60 9.31 0.29 -0.86
CA GLU A 60 10.41 0.09 0.08
C GLU A 60 10.05 0.59 1.48
N THR A 61 9.36 1.73 1.54
CA THR A 61 8.81 2.27 2.80
C THR A 61 7.77 1.31 3.39
N PHE A 62 6.90 0.72 2.58
CA PHE A 62 5.96 -0.29 3.03
C PHE A 62 6.67 -1.51 3.63
N LYS A 63 7.65 -2.08 2.91
CA LYS A 63 8.44 -3.24 3.36
C LYS A 63 9.19 -2.97 4.66
N LYS A 64 9.81 -1.79 4.78
CA LYS A 64 10.54 -1.37 5.98
C LYS A 64 9.66 -1.35 7.24
N HIS A 65 8.40 -0.94 7.10
CA HIS A 65 7.48 -0.81 8.24
C HIS A 65 6.63 -2.06 8.52
N ASN A 66 6.63 -3.03 7.60
CA ASN A 66 5.81 -4.23 7.67
C ASN A 66 6.68 -5.48 7.41
N PRO A 67 7.65 -5.82 8.29
CA PRO A 67 8.66 -6.85 8.04
C PRO A 67 8.08 -8.25 7.79
N ASP A 68 6.83 -8.50 8.18
CA ASP A 68 6.09 -9.72 7.90
C ASP A 68 5.90 -10.02 6.41
N TRP A 69 6.21 -9.07 5.51
CA TRP A 69 6.24 -9.29 4.07
C TRP A 69 7.25 -10.39 3.64
N THR A 70 8.24 -10.71 4.49
CA THR A 70 9.21 -11.78 4.24
C THR A 70 8.65 -13.19 4.47
N LYS A 71 7.43 -13.30 5.00
CA LYS A 71 6.73 -14.57 5.21
C LYS A 71 6.04 -15.10 3.94
N VAL A 72 6.07 -14.30 2.87
CA VAL A 72 5.51 -14.61 1.54
C VAL A 72 6.59 -15.20 0.65
#